data_AF-A0A1Y2C9T0-F1
#
_entry.id   AF-A0A1Y2C9T0-F1
#
_cell.length_a   1.000
_cell.length_b   1.000
_cell.length_c   1.000
_cell.angle_alpha   90.00
_cell.angle_beta   90.00
_cell.angle_gamma   90.00
#
_symmetry.space_group_name_H-M   'P 1'
#
loop_
_entity.id
_entity.type
_entity.pdbx_description
1 polymer ?
#
loop_
_entity_poly.entity_id
_entity_poly.type
_entity_poly.pdbx_seq_one_letter_code
_entity_poly.pdbx_strand_id
1 'polypeptide(L)'
;MTDLQCDFCNRPSSSLSRCTGCKSAFYCSANCQKKAWKEHKPICLAVKESLISLSHEADLRNTLLTQAKQESAQECAICLDPVSSPVILPCNHMFCSGCLASLPIKTIGDEDPNIKAAQIPCPLCRNEMGKNLYQLIYEKAVVLVQRANRLESSVGLPIPPEDPRYNQLRERTEFYCRLAREELAKIEALSTTRVSNSLKVDILLLELKHQEAIDLAKQICSENGIDRVSVAVRKKAAKACIALGKFDEAFELLRIAFQYIDPNANAEIRDLLSLVCKVEYHRGNFATAVEYGSSAIEMNRHFEGCYDYVILSQLKLGDKAQVEKLVKQSRTYETPWDPENKKRVDAFTKDILAQI
;
A
#
# COMPACT_ATOMS: atom_id res chain seq x y z
N MET A 1 -16.83 -24.61 0.59
CA MET A 1 -16.73 -25.14 1.97
C MET A 1 -15.63 -24.34 2.67
N THR A 2 -15.68 -24.16 3.98
CA THR A 2 -14.94 -23.08 4.68
C THR A 2 -13.41 -23.21 4.62
N ASP A 3 -12.78 -22.50 3.67
CA ASP A 3 -11.33 -22.41 3.46
C ASP A 3 -10.61 -21.43 4.41
N LEU A 4 -11.09 -21.30 5.65
CA LEU A 4 -10.37 -20.55 6.64
C LEU A 4 -9.14 -21.38 7.06
N GLN A 5 -7.97 -20.72 7.13
CA GLN A 5 -6.70 -21.33 7.53
C GLN A 5 -6.14 -20.63 8.77
N CYS A 6 -5.27 -21.33 9.50
CA CYS A 6 -4.61 -20.75 10.66
C CYS A 6 -3.59 -19.68 10.25
N ASP A 7 -3.71 -18.46 10.78
CA ASP A 7 -2.82 -17.31 10.51
C ASP A 7 -1.37 -17.48 11.00
N PHE A 8 -1.06 -18.57 11.69
CA PHE A 8 0.32 -18.91 12.07
C PHE A 8 0.91 -20.04 11.22
N CYS A 9 0.23 -21.19 11.17
CA CYS A 9 0.77 -22.38 10.52
C CYS A 9 0.23 -22.63 9.10
N ASN A 10 -0.66 -21.76 8.62
CA ASN A 10 -1.28 -21.80 7.28
C ASN A 10 -2.00 -23.12 6.96
N ARG A 11 -2.38 -23.92 7.96
CA ARG A 11 -3.14 -25.15 7.74
C ARG A 11 -4.64 -24.85 7.71
N PRO A 12 -5.39 -25.36 6.71
CA PRO A 12 -6.84 -25.30 6.71
C PRO A 12 -7.40 -26.09 7.89
N SER A 13 -8.46 -25.58 8.48
CA SER A 13 -9.14 -26.25 9.58
C SER A 13 -10.59 -25.81 9.63
N SER A 14 -11.49 -26.78 9.75
CA SER A 14 -12.91 -26.53 9.99
C SER A 14 -13.18 -26.01 11.41
N SER A 15 -12.19 -26.07 12.30
CA SER A 15 -12.29 -25.73 13.72
C SER A 15 -11.29 -24.64 14.11
N LEU A 16 -11.38 -23.48 13.45
CA LEU A 16 -10.52 -22.34 13.76
C LEU A 16 -11.11 -21.46 14.86
N SER A 17 -10.29 -21.15 15.86
CA SER A 17 -10.62 -20.19 16.90
C SER A 17 -10.19 -18.79 16.47
N ARG A 18 -11.13 -17.85 16.55
CA ARG A 18 -10.82 -16.44 16.37
C ARG A 18 -10.04 -15.90 17.57
N CYS A 19 -9.10 -15.00 17.30
CA CYS A 19 -8.46 -14.21 18.35
C CYS A 19 -9.53 -13.48 19.16
N THR A 20 -9.56 -13.69 20.48
CA THR A 20 -10.57 -13.10 21.36
C THR A 20 -10.47 -11.57 21.48
N GLY A 21 -9.29 -11.00 21.18
CA GLY A 21 -9.08 -9.56 21.15
C GLY A 21 -9.62 -8.91 19.87
N CYS A 22 -8.98 -9.16 18.74
CA CYS A 22 -9.29 -8.47 17.48
C CYS A 22 -10.38 -9.15 16.64
N LYS A 23 -10.76 -10.39 16.95
CA LYS A 23 -11.71 -11.23 16.19
C LYS A 23 -11.41 -11.41 14.69
N SER A 24 -10.25 -10.92 14.23
CA SER A 24 -9.87 -10.77 12.82
C SER A 24 -8.70 -11.66 12.42
N ALA A 25 -8.21 -12.47 13.36
CA ALA A 25 -7.23 -13.52 13.11
C ALA A 25 -7.77 -14.87 13.59
N PHE A 26 -7.39 -15.94 12.92
CA PHE A 26 -7.88 -17.30 13.06
C PHE A 26 -6.73 -18.25 13.38
N TYR A 27 -6.88 -19.08 14.40
CA TYR A 27 -5.86 -20.01 14.84
C TYR A 27 -6.44 -21.40 15.07
N CYS A 28 -5.76 -22.43 14.60
CA CYS A 28 -6.17 -23.82 14.83
C CYS A 28 -5.88 -24.29 16.26
N SER A 29 -5.12 -23.52 17.03
CA SER A 29 -4.76 -23.83 18.41
C SER A 29 -4.25 -22.59 19.15
N ALA A 30 -4.34 -22.60 20.49
CA ALA A 30 -3.73 -21.58 21.34
C ALA A 30 -2.20 -21.50 21.18
N ASN A 31 -1.54 -22.61 20.83
CA ASN A 31 -0.11 -22.63 20.54
C ASN A 31 0.22 -21.80 19.29
N CYS A 32 -0.56 -21.96 18.22
CA CYS A 32 -0.41 -21.16 17.00
C CYS A 32 -0.64 -19.67 17.25
N GLN A 33 -1.65 -19.32 18.06
CA GLN A 33 -1.88 -17.93 18.46
C GLN A 33 -0.69 -17.34 19.24
N LYS A 34 -0.11 -18.08 20.19
CA LYS A 34 1.06 -17.64 20.97
C LYS A 34 2.29 -17.42 20.09
N LYS A 35 2.55 -18.32 19.14
CA LYS A 35 3.70 -18.18 18.23
C LYS A 35 3.52 -17.00 17.26
N ALA A 36 2.31 -16.75 16.78
CA ALA A 36 2.00 -15.56 15.98
C ALA A 36 2.05 -14.25 16.78
N TRP A 37 2.02 -14.30 18.13
CA TRP A 37 1.82 -13.11 18.96
C TRP A 37 2.88 -12.03 18.75
N LYS A 38 4.15 -12.38 18.53
CA LYS A 38 5.22 -11.41 18.32
C LYS A 38 4.91 -10.45 17.16
N GLU A 39 4.35 -10.97 16.07
CA GLU A 39 3.97 -10.21 14.88
C GLU A 39 2.52 -9.73 14.93
N HIS A 40 1.62 -10.51 15.53
CA HIS A 40 0.19 -10.23 15.59
C HIS A 40 -0.17 -9.18 16.65
N LYS A 41 0.54 -9.10 17.77
CA LYS A 41 0.24 -8.22 18.92
C LYS A 41 -0.06 -6.76 18.53
N PRO A 42 0.79 -6.05 17.76
CA PRO A 42 0.52 -4.65 17.41
C PRO A 42 -0.80 -4.51 16.65
N ILE A 43 -1.08 -5.42 15.72
CA ILE A 43 -2.32 -5.43 14.94
C ILE A 43 -3.52 -5.81 15.83
N CYS A 44 -3.34 -6.77 16.72
CA CYS A 44 -4.40 -7.23 17.62
C CYS A 44 -4.88 -6.13 18.55
N LEU A 45 -3.96 -5.34 19.11
CA LEU A 45 -4.29 -4.25 20.02
C LEU A 45 -5.04 -3.13 19.28
N ALA A 46 -4.53 -2.70 18.13
CA ALA A 46 -5.18 -1.68 17.30
C ALA A 46 -6.62 -2.05 16.91
N VAL A 47 -6.82 -3.30 16.45
CA VAL A 47 -8.16 -3.78 16.07
C VAL A 47 -9.06 -3.99 17.28
N LYS A 48 -8.54 -4.51 18.40
CA LYS A 48 -9.32 -4.70 19.64
C LYS A 48 -9.83 -3.36 20.17
N GLU A 49 -8.99 -2.35 20.21
CA GLU A 49 -9.35 -0.99 20.61
C GLU A 49 -10.42 -0.41 19.68
N SER A 50 -10.26 -0.60 18.36
CA SER A 50 -11.25 -0.19 17.36
C SER A 50 -12.62 -0.88 17.54
N LEU A 51 -12.64 -2.18 17.86
CA LEU A 51 -13.88 -2.93 18.09
C LEU A 51 -14.64 -2.45 19.34
N ILE A 52 -13.90 -2.05 20.39
CA ILE A 52 -14.48 -1.50 21.63
C ILE A 52 -15.08 -0.12 21.36
N SER A 53 -14.40 0.72 20.58
CA SER A 53 -14.91 2.02 20.17
C SER A 53 -16.17 1.87 19.31
N LEU A 54 -16.19 0.94 18.35
CA LEU A 54 -17.36 0.67 17.49
C LEU A 54 -18.58 0.15 18.28
N SER A 55 -18.38 -0.70 19.29
CA SER A 55 -19.49 -1.15 20.15
C SER A 55 -20.03 -0.03 21.01
N HIS A 56 -19.15 0.78 21.61
CA HIS A 56 -19.59 1.94 22.39
C HIS A 56 -20.28 3.00 21.51
N GLU A 57 -19.80 3.25 20.30
CA GLU A 57 -20.42 4.18 19.35
C GLU A 57 -21.79 3.67 18.87
N ALA A 58 -21.96 2.36 18.65
CA ALA A 58 -23.25 1.79 18.26
C ALA A 58 -24.26 1.84 19.41
N ASP A 59 -23.84 1.50 20.64
CA ASP A 59 -24.70 1.54 21.83
C ASP A 59 -25.06 2.99 22.22
N LEU A 60 -24.09 3.91 22.11
CA LEU A 60 -24.30 5.35 22.34
C LEU A 60 -25.16 5.97 21.24
N ARG A 61 -24.96 5.62 19.96
CA ARG A 61 -25.80 6.08 18.84
C ARG A 61 -27.24 5.61 18.97
N ASN A 62 -27.47 4.36 19.38
CA ASN A 62 -28.81 3.86 19.62
C ASN A 62 -29.48 4.56 20.81
N THR A 63 -28.72 4.91 21.85
CA THR A 63 -29.19 5.65 23.03
C THR A 63 -29.46 7.13 22.71
N LEU A 64 -28.65 7.76 21.86
CA LEU A 64 -28.82 9.15 21.43
C LEU A 64 -29.94 9.29 20.39
N LEU A 65 -30.16 8.30 19.52
CA LEU A 65 -31.28 8.28 18.56
C LEU A 65 -32.64 8.11 19.26
N THR A 66 -32.71 7.43 20.40
CA THR A 66 -33.92 7.38 21.24
C THR A 66 -34.15 8.69 22.00
N GLN A 67 -33.09 9.39 22.42
CA GLN A 67 -33.19 10.70 23.09
C GLN A 67 -33.49 11.86 22.11
N ALA A 68 -32.88 11.87 20.92
CA ALA A 68 -33.06 12.91 19.90
C ALA A 68 -34.44 12.93 19.23
N LYS A 69 -35.29 11.92 19.47
CA LYS A 69 -36.69 11.93 19.06
C LYS A 69 -37.58 12.84 19.93
N GLN A 70 -37.06 13.42 21.01
CA GLN A 70 -37.88 14.14 21.99
C GLN A 70 -37.53 15.62 22.23
N GLU A 71 -36.39 16.16 21.79
CA GLU A 71 -36.07 17.59 22.05
C GLU A 71 -35.39 18.29 20.85
N SER A 72 -35.54 19.61 20.81
CA SER A 72 -35.42 20.54 19.68
C SER A 72 -34.18 20.42 18.78
N ALA A 73 -34.35 20.85 17.52
CA ALA A 73 -33.29 20.94 16.51
C ALA A 73 -32.04 21.63 17.06
N GLN A 74 -30.96 20.88 17.29
CA GLN A 74 -29.67 21.43 17.71
C GLN A 74 -29.02 22.20 16.55
N GLU A 75 -28.47 23.38 16.83
CA GLU A 75 -27.74 24.21 15.87
C GLU A 75 -26.25 23.81 15.80
N CYS A 76 -25.68 23.81 14.59
CA CYS A 76 -24.27 23.53 14.38
C CYS A 76 -23.42 24.76 14.69
N ALA A 77 -22.47 24.67 15.63
CA ALA A 77 -21.62 25.81 15.99
C ALA A 77 -20.60 26.25 14.91
N ILE A 78 -20.59 25.61 13.73
CA ILE A 78 -19.76 26.02 12.59
C ILE A 78 -20.56 26.85 11.59
N CYS A 79 -21.74 26.36 11.15
CA CYS A 79 -22.57 27.07 10.17
C CYS A 79 -23.74 27.84 10.80
N LEU A 80 -24.02 27.64 12.09
CA LEU A 80 -25.12 28.23 12.86
C LEU A 80 -26.53 27.83 12.36
N ASP A 81 -26.62 26.85 11.47
CA ASP A 81 -27.87 26.25 11.01
C ASP A 81 -28.22 25.00 11.83
N PRO A 82 -29.49 24.54 11.80
CA PRO A 82 -29.85 23.21 12.30
C PRO A 82 -28.93 22.13 11.74
N VAL A 83 -28.44 21.24 12.61
CA VAL A 83 -27.44 20.24 12.22
C VAL A 83 -28.00 19.33 11.11
N SER A 84 -27.40 19.42 9.93
CA SER A 84 -27.66 18.52 8.81
C SER A 84 -26.61 17.40 8.79
N SER A 85 -27.06 16.14 8.74
CA SER A 85 -26.18 14.95 8.80
C SER A 85 -25.21 14.98 10.00
N PRO A 86 -25.72 14.76 11.24
CA PRO A 86 -24.98 15.01 12.47
C PRO A 86 -23.76 14.10 12.66
N VAL A 87 -22.64 14.70 13.02
CA VAL A 87 -21.44 14.02 13.52
C VAL A 87 -21.23 14.42 14.98
N ILE A 88 -21.12 13.43 15.87
CA ILE A 88 -20.89 13.63 17.30
C ILE A 88 -19.45 13.24 17.60
N LEU A 89 -18.67 14.15 18.16
CA LEU A 89 -17.28 13.92 18.54
C LEU A 89 -17.19 13.13 19.87
N PRO A 90 -16.01 12.56 20.23
CA PRO A 90 -15.82 11.91 21.53
C PRO A 90 -16.09 12.81 22.76
N CYS A 91 -16.02 14.13 22.56
CA CYS A 91 -16.40 15.14 23.56
C CYS A 91 -17.90 15.47 23.59
N ASN A 92 -18.73 14.71 22.86
CA ASN A 92 -20.18 14.81 22.75
C ASN A 92 -20.72 16.10 22.08
N HIS A 93 -19.86 16.89 21.44
CA HIS A 93 -20.29 18.03 20.62
C HIS A 93 -20.72 17.58 19.23
N MET A 94 -21.80 18.17 18.72
CA MET A 94 -22.44 17.82 17.46
C MET A 94 -22.25 18.90 16.39
N PHE A 95 -21.91 18.50 15.17
CA PHE A 95 -21.74 19.40 14.02
C PHE A 95 -22.30 18.78 12.73
N CYS A 96 -22.54 19.59 11.70
CA CYS A 96 -22.82 19.09 10.36
C CYS A 96 -21.58 18.35 9.82
N SER A 97 -21.79 17.20 9.17
CA SER A 97 -20.72 16.43 8.52
C SER A 97 -19.85 17.29 7.57
N GLY A 98 -20.49 18.08 6.69
CA GLY A 98 -19.78 18.96 5.75
C GLY A 98 -19.01 20.08 6.43
N CYS A 99 -19.56 20.65 7.52
CA CYS A 99 -18.91 21.72 8.27
C CYS A 99 -17.66 21.23 9.02
N LEU A 100 -17.75 20.04 9.62
CA LEU A 100 -16.62 19.42 10.30
C LEU A 100 -15.51 19.02 9.30
N ALA A 101 -15.88 18.53 8.11
CA ALA A 101 -14.95 18.16 7.04
C ALA A 101 -14.25 19.37 6.38
N SER A 102 -14.85 20.56 6.47
CA SER A 102 -14.32 21.81 5.91
C SER A 102 -13.35 22.52 6.86
N LEU A 103 -13.12 21.99 8.06
CA LEU A 103 -12.09 22.52 8.96
C LEU A 103 -10.72 22.31 8.32
N PRO A 104 -9.83 23.33 8.34
CA PRO A 104 -8.51 23.22 7.75
C PRO A 104 -7.70 22.14 8.48
N ILE A 105 -7.53 20.99 7.85
CA ILE A 105 -6.53 20.00 8.23
C ILE A 105 -5.19 20.67 8.01
N LYS A 106 -4.38 20.85 9.06
CA LYS A 106 -2.93 20.97 8.83
C LYS A 106 -2.51 19.65 8.23
N THR A 107 -2.43 19.60 6.90
CA THR A 107 -1.98 18.43 6.16
C THR A 107 -0.59 18.08 6.67
N ILE A 108 -0.52 17.09 7.56
CA ILE A 108 0.66 16.25 7.64
C ILE A 108 0.66 15.54 6.29
N GLY A 109 1.66 15.86 5.47
CA GLY A 109 1.88 15.14 4.21
C GLY A 109 1.93 13.64 4.47
N ASP A 110 1.45 12.86 3.51
CA ASP A 110 1.19 11.41 3.60
C ASP A 110 2.42 10.50 3.82
N GLU A 111 3.45 10.94 4.55
CA GLU A 111 4.72 10.22 4.72
C GLU A 111 5.21 10.26 6.17
N ASP A 112 4.67 9.36 7.00
CA ASP A 112 5.39 8.54 8.00
C ASP A 112 4.35 7.73 8.83
N PRO A 113 4.37 6.39 8.81
CA PRO A 113 3.53 5.57 9.70
C PRO A 113 3.81 5.76 11.21
N ASN A 114 4.87 6.50 11.59
CA ASN A 114 5.18 6.88 12.98
C ASN A 114 4.88 8.36 13.33
N ILE A 115 4.39 9.19 12.40
CA ILE A 115 3.98 10.56 12.75
C ILE A 115 2.52 10.54 13.21
N LYS A 116 2.32 10.90 14.49
CA LYS A 116 1.00 11.08 15.12
C LYS A 116 0.12 11.94 14.21
N ALA A 117 -1.00 11.39 13.75
CA ALA A 117 -2.03 12.14 13.04
C ALA A 117 -2.26 13.48 13.76
N ALA A 118 -2.08 14.61 13.07
CA ALA A 118 -2.39 15.92 13.62
C ALA A 118 -3.89 15.93 13.89
N GLN A 119 -4.25 15.70 15.15
CA GLN A 119 -5.63 15.73 15.57
C GLN A 119 -6.12 17.18 15.46
N ILE A 120 -7.11 17.44 14.61
CA ILE A 120 -7.86 18.69 14.70
C ILE A 120 -8.57 18.66 16.06
N PRO A 121 -8.48 19.72 16.89
CA PRO A 121 -9.21 19.77 18.14
C PRO A 121 -10.68 20.12 17.90
N CYS A 122 -11.59 19.67 18.77
CA CYS A 122 -13.01 20.02 18.69
C CYS A 122 -13.19 21.56 18.62
N PRO A 123 -13.97 22.11 17.66
CA PRO A 123 -14.19 23.57 17.55
C PRO A 123 -14.79 24.22 18.80
N LEU A 124 -15.55 23.46 19.59
CA LEU A 124 -16.23 23.97 20.79
C LEU A 124 -15.38 23.86 22.05
N CYS A 125 -14.76 22.70 22.30
CA CYS A 125 -14.08 22.45 23.59
C CYS A 125 -12.57 22.20 23.47
N ARG A 126 -12.03 22.21 22.26
CA ARG A 126 -10.62 21.96 21.94
C ARG A 126 -10.05 20.60 22.37
N ASN A 127 -10.88 19.68 22.86
CA ASN A 127 -10.45 18.33 23.16
C ASN A 127 -9.93 17.63 21.90
N GLU A 128 -8.88 16.83 22.09
CA GLU A 128 -8.31 15.95 21.10
C GLU A 128 -9.39 15.06 20.48
N MET A 129 -9.63 15.24 19.19
CA MET A 129 -10.47 14.32 18.44
C MET A 129 -9.64 13.05 18.23
N GLY A 130 -9.86 12.05 19.09
CA GLY A 130 -9.35 10.70 18.85
C GLY A 130 -9.66 10.26 17.41
N LYS A 131 -8.93 9.27 16.88
CA LYS A 131 -9.08 8.82 15.47
C LYS A 131 -10.57 8.69 15.14
N ASN A 132 -11.04 9.50 14.19
CA ASN A 132 -12.43 9.43 13.78
C ASN A 132 -12.69 8.09 13.07
N LEU A 133 -13.96 7.71 12.97
CA LEU A 133 -14.38 6.45 12.34
C LEU A 133 -13.81 6.28 10.92
N TYR A 134 -13.70 7.37 10.16
CA TYR A 134 -13.06 7.39 8.84
C TYR A 134 -11.61 6.91 8.90
N GLN A 135 -10.79 7.48 9.79
CA GLN A 135 -9.37 7.15 9.95
C GLN A 135 -9.17 5.69 10.35
N LEU A 136 -10.02 5.18 11.26
CA LEU A 136 -9.96 3.78 11.71
C LEU A 136 -10.27 2.80 10.59
N ILE A 137 -11.30 3.08 9.78
CA ILE A 137 -11.67 2.23 8.64
C ILE A 137 -10.57 2.28 7.57
N TYR A 138 -10.01 3.46 7.31
CA TYR A 138 -8.93 3.63 6.33
C TYR A 138 -7.66 2.86 6.73
N GLU A 139 -7.21 3.00 7.98
CA GLU A 139 -6.04 2.26 8.49
C GLU A 139 -6.25 0.74 8.41
N LYS A 140 -7.48 0.26 8.65
CA LYS A 140 -7.82 -1.16 8.46
C LYS A 140 -7.68 -1.59 7.01
N ALA A 141 -8.15 -0.80 6.05
CA ALA A 141 -7.98 -1.07 4.63
C ALA A 141 -6.48 -1.11 4.24
N VAL A 142 -5.67 -0.18 4.75
CA VAL A 142 -4.21 -0.15 4.54
C VAL A 142 -3.55 -1.44 5.04
N VAL A 143 -3.88 -1.91 6.25
CA VAL A 143 -3.32 -3.16 6.79
C VAL A 143 -3.69 -4.38 5.93
N LEU A 144 -4.90 -4.42 5.37
CA LEU A 144 -5.34 -5.49 4.49
C LEU A 144 -4.55 -5.49 3.17
N VAL A 145 -4.33 -4.32 2.57
CA VAL A 145 -3.49 -4.17 1.38
C VAL A 145 -2.02 -4.53 1.67
N GLN A 146 -1.48 -4.14 2.82
CA GLN A 146 -0.13 -4.54 3.23
C GLN A 146 0.01 -6.06 3.41
N ARG A 147 -1.03 -6.75 3.89
CA ARG A 147 -1.03 -8.22 3.96
C ARG A 147 -1.00 -8.85 2.58
N ALA A 148 -1.80 -8.33 1.65
CA ALA A 148 -1.79 -8.78 0.26
C ALA A 148 -0.40 -8.59 -0.38
N ASN A 149 0.19 -7.40 -0.24
CA ASN A 149 1.55 -7.11 -0.73
C ASN A 149 2.61 -8.07 -0.16
N ARG A 150 2.54 -8.40 1.14
CA ARG A 150 3.48 -9.35 1.75
C ARG A 150 3.37 -10.75 1.16
N LEU A 151 2.19 -11.18 0.71
CA LEU A 151 2.06 -12.49 0.05
C LEU A 151 2.80 -12.51 -1.28
N GLU A 152 2.74 -11.43 -2.04
CA GLU A 152 3.54 -11.28 -3.26
C GLU A 152 5.03 -11.16 -2.97
N SER A 153 5.43 -10.46 -1.91
CA SER A 153 6.84 -10.28 -1.54
C SER A 153 7.47 -11.51 -0.89
N SER A 154 6.70 -12.35 -0.19
CA SER A 154 7.21 -13.53 0.55
C SER A 154 7.81 -14.62 -0.34
N VAL A 155 7.71 -14.46 -1.66
CA VAL A 155 8.14 -15.45 -2.64
C VAL A 155 9.19 -14.90 -3.62
N GLY A 156 9.67 -13.66 -3.45
CA GLY A 156 10.77 -13.06 -4.24
C GLY A 156 10.49 -13.02 -5.75
N LEU A 157 9.74 -12.00 -6.20
CA LEU A 157 9.35 -11.79 -7.62
C LEU A 157 8.49 -12.91 -8.23
N PRO A 158 7.77 -12.67 -9.36
CA PRO A 158 6.46 -13.23 -9.60
C PRO A 158 6.56 -14.74 -9.69
N ILE A 159 5.91 -15.41 -8.75
CA ILE A 159 5.69 -16.84 -8.81
C ILE A 159 5.19 -17.15 -10.22
N PRO A 160 5.93 -17.94 -11.00
CA PRO A 160 5.48 -18.32 -12.33
C PRO A 160 4.09 -18.96 -12.17
N PRO A 161 3.12 -18.68 -13.06
CA PRO A 161 1.80 -19.31 -13.00
C PRO A 161 1.84 -20.85 -12.87
N GLU A 162 2.97 -21.44 -13.24
CA GLU A 162 3.28 -22.87 -13.18
C GLU A 162 3.68 -23.38 -11.76
N ASP A 163 4.01 -22.51 -10.79
CA ASP A 163 4.28 -22.94 -9.41
C ASP A 163 2.99 -23.44 -8.76
N PRO A 164 2.99 -24.64 -8.15
CA PRO A 164 1.81 -25.19 -7.47
C PRO A 164 1.20 -24.28 -6.39
N ARG A 165 1.98 -23.37 -5.81
CA ARG A 165 1.54 -22.42 -4.77
C ARG A 165 0.93 -21.14 -5.34
N TYR A 166 1.08 -20.88 -6.66
CA TYR A 166 0.61 -19.67 -7.32
C TYR A 166 -0.87 -19.41 -7.04
N ASN A 167 -1.72 -20.38 -7.38
CA ASN A 167 -3.17 -20.27 -7.22
C ASN A 167 -3.56 -20.01 -5.75
N GLN A 168 -2.95 -20.73 -4.80
CA GLN A 168 -3.23 -20.55 -3.38
C GLN A 168 -2.87 -19.14 -2.89
N LEU A 169 -1.75 -18.58 -3.36
CA LEU A 169 -1.33 -17.22 -2.98
C LEU A 169 -2.18 -16.16 -3.67
N ARG A 170 -2.58 -16.37 -4.92
CA ARG A 170 -3.52 -15.50 -5.65
C ARG A 170 -4.88 -15.43 -4.98
N GLU A 171 -5.48 -16.56 -4.63
CA GLU A 171 -6.76 -16.60 -3.90
C GLU A 171 -6.69 -15.84 -2.56
N ARG A 172 -5.57 -15.94 -1.86
CA ARG A 172 -5.34 -15.21 -0.60
C ARG A 172 -5.17 -13.70 -0.82
N THR A 173 -4.43 -13.30 -1.86
CA THR A 173 -4.30 -11.90 -2.25
C THR A 173 -5.66 -11.30 -2.59
N GLU A 174 -6.47 -12.01 -3.38
CA GLU A 174 -7.83 -11.60 -3.75
C GLU A 174 -8.76 -11.52 -2.52
N PHE A 175 -8.63 -12.46 -1.58
CA PHE A 175 -9.37 -12.41 -0.32
C PHE A 175 -9.10 -11.12 0.46
N TYR A 176 -7.83 -10.74 0.64
CA TYR A 176 -7.49 -9.51 1.36
C TYR A 176 -7.89 -8.25 0.58
N CYS A 177 -7.77 -8.26 -0.76
CA CYS A 177 -8.23 -7.18 -1.62
C CYS A 177 -9.74 -6.96 -1.49
N ARG A 178 -10.54 -8.03 -1.47
CA ARG A 178 -11.99 -7.96 -1.25
C ARG A 178 -12.33 -7.33 0.10
N LEU A 179 -11.68 -7.78 1.17
CA LEU A 179 -11.89 -7.18 2.50
C LEU A 179 -11.50 -5.69 2.53
N ALA A 180 -10.42 -5.30 1.85
CA ALA A 180 -10.01 -3.91 1.76
C ALA A 180 -11.06 -3.07 1.02
N ARG A 181 -11.63 -3.58 -0.08
CA ARG A 181 -12.74 -2.93 -0.79
C ARG A 181 -13.98 -2.78 0.07
N GLU A 182 -14.34 -3.80 0.85
CA GLU A 182 -15.46 -3.74 1.80
C GLU A 182 -15.27 -2.65 2.87
N GLU A 183 -14.03 -2.45 3.36
CA GLU A 183 -13.74 -1.33 4.27
C GLU A 183 -13.81 0.03 3.56
N LEU A 184 -13.23 0.15 2.36
CA LEU A 184 -13.28 1.40 1.59
C LEU A 184 -14.72 1.78 1.22
N ALA A 185 -15.58 0.83 0.89
CA ALA A 185 -17.00 1.08 0.60
C ALA A 185 -17.75 1.67 1.81
N LYS A 186 -17.38 1.30 3.04
CA LYS A 186 -17.94 1.92 4.25
C LYS A 186 -17.55 3.39 4.35
N ILE A 187 -16.33 3.74 3.94
CA ILE A 187 -15.86 5.13 3.92
C ILE A 187 -16.68 5.94 2.92
N GLU A 188 -16.89 5.41 1.72
CA GLU A 188 -17.72 6.05 0.68
C GLU A 188 -19.16 6.27 1.13
N ALA A 189 -19.69 5.36 1.96
CA ALA A 189 -21.03 5.49 2.52
C ALA A 189 -21.13 6.51 3.68
N LEU A 190 -20.00 6.81 4.35
CA LEU A 190 -19.94 7.68 5.52
C LEU A 190 -19.59 9.13 5.19
N SER A 191 -19.06 9.39 3.99
CA SER A 191 -18.59 10.71 3.60
C SER A 191 -18.97 11.06 2.17
N THR A 192 -19.29 12.34 1.93
CA THR A 192 -19.34 12.92 0.58
C THR A 192 -17.95 13.21 0.01
N THR A 193 -16.89 13.15 0.84
CA THR A 193 -15.50 13.33 0.39
C THR A 193 -14.92 12.05 -0.21
N ARG A 194 -14.18 12.24 -1.32
CA ARG A 194 -13.53 11.17 -2.08
C ARG A 194 -12.53 10.40 -1.21
N VAL A 195 -12.66 9.08 -1.16
CA VAL A 195 -11.66 8.15 -0.61
C VAL A 195 -10.30 8.39 -1.28
N SER A 196 -9.20 8.17 -0.55
CA SER A 196 -7.85 8.11 -1.13
C SER A 196 -7.80 7.07 -2.26
N ASN A 197 -7.88 7.56 -3.50
CA ASN A 197 -7.87 6.74 -4.70
C ASN A 197 -6.51 6.02 -4.91
N SER A 198 -5.45 6.44 -4.21
CA SER A 198 -4.14 5.78 -4.24
C SER A 198 -4.20 4.34 -3.71
N LEU A 199 -5.01 4.06 -2.68
CA LEU A 199 -5.18 2.70 -2.15
C LEU A 199 -6.00 1.81 -3.09
N LYS A 200 -6.96 2.40 -3.81
CA LYS A 200 -7.72 1.69 -4.86
C LYS A 200 -6.81 1.27 -6.01
N VAL A 201 -5.83 2.10 -6.39
CA VAL A 201 -4.80 1.72 -7.39
C VAL A 201 -3.99 0.51 -6.90
N ASP A 202 -3.59 0.44 -5.63
CA ASP A 202 -2.87 -0.73 -5.08
C ASP A 202 -3.72 -2.01 -5.18
N ILE A 203 -5.00 -1.92 -4.84
CA ILE A 203 -5.93 -3.05 -4.94
C ILE A 203 -6.03 -3.54 -6.39
N LEU A 204 -6.17 -2.65 -7.36
CA LEU A 204 -6.23 -3.01 -8.79
C LEU A 204 -4.93 -3.66 -9.28
N LEU A 205 -3.77 -3.16 -8.84
CA LEU A 205 -2.48 -3.77 -9.13
C LEU A 205 -2.37 -5.19 -8.57
N LEU A 206 -2.76 -5.39 -7.31
CA LEU A 206 -2.77 -6.71 -6.66
C LEU A 206 -3.75 -7.68 -7.33
N GLU A 207 -4.86 -7.19 -7.86
CA GLU A 207 -5.84 -7.96 -8.66
C GLU A 207 -5.39 -8.17 -10.12
N LEU A 208 -4.18 -7.72 -10.51
CA LEU A 208 -3.64 -7.78 -11.88
C LEU A 208 -4.49 -7.03 -12.93
N LYS A 209 -5.33 -6.10 -12.49
CA LYS A 209 -6.17 -5.23 -13.33
C LYS A 209 -5.37 -4.00 -13.77
N HIS A 210 -4.30 -4.24 -14.50
CA HIS A 210 -3.32 -3.19 -14.84
C HIS A 210 -3.94 -2.02 -15.61
N GLN A 211 -4.84 -2.28 -16.56
CA GLN A 211 -5.48 -1.20 -17.33
C GLN A 211 -6.38 -0.31 -16.46
N GLU A 212 -7.23 -0.91 -15.62
CA GLU A 212 -8.07 -0.17 -14.68
C GLU A 212 -7.23 0.66 -13.69
N ALA A 213 -6.09 0.11 -13.23
CA ALA A 213 -5.16 0.83 -12.36
C ALA A 213 -4.56 2.06 -13.05
N ILE A 214 -4.20 1.96 -14.33
CA ILE A 214 -3.70 3.09 -15.13
C ILE A 214 -4.77 4.16 -15.30
N ASP A 215 -5.99 3.76 -15.64
CA ASP A 215 -7.10 4.70 -15.90
C ASP A 215 -7.46 5.46 -14.63
N LEU A 216 -7.55 4.77 -13.49
CA LEU A 216 -7.77 5.41 -12.20
C LEU A 216 -6.62 6.34 -11.83
N ALA A 217 -5.36 5.93 -12.03
CA ALA A 217 -4.21 6.77 -11.74
C ALA A 217 -4.19 8.05 -12.58
N LYS A 218 -4.51 7.95 -13.88
CA LYS A 218 -4.65 9.11 -14.79
C LYS A 218 -5.75 10.05 -14.30
N GLN A 219 -6.89 9.52 -13.87
CA GLN A 219 -7.96 10.31 -13.27
C GLN A 219 -7.45 11.08 -12.03
N ILE A 220 -6.80 10.40 -11.08
CA ILE A 220 -6.26 11.03 -9.85
C ILE A 220 -5.29 12.17 -10.19
N CYS A 221 -4.38 11.92 -11.15
CA CYS A 221 -3.40 12.92 -11.56
C CYS A 221 -4.04 14.12 -12.28
N SER A 222 -5.18 13.93 -12.97
CA SER A 222 -5.89 15.04 -13.61
C SER A 222 -6.64 15.93 -12.61
N GLU A 223 -7.15 15.33 -11.52
CA GLU A 223 -7.99 16.03 -10.54
C GLU A 223 -7.19 16.82 -9.49
N ASN A 224 -5.99 16.35 -9.13
CA ASN A 224 -5.18 16.97 -8.06
C ASN A 224 -4.07 17.90 -8.59
N GLY A 225 -3.92 18.02 -9.91
CA GLY A 225 -2.78 18.74 -10.50
C GLY A 225 -1.46 17.99 -10.30
N ILE A 226 -0.33 18.71 -10.32
CA ILE A 226 1.00 18.11 -10.16
C ILE A 226 1.53 18.39 -8.75
N ASP A 227 1.38 17.42 -7.85
CA ASP A 227 1.82 17.44 -6.45
C ASP A 227 2.62 16.17 -6.06
N ARG A 228 3.06 16.06 -4.79
CA ARG A 228 3.79 14.85 -4.30
C ARG A 228 2.94 13.57 -4.36
N VAL A 229 1.63 13.66 -4.13
CA VAL A 229 0.70 12.50 -4.24
C VAL A 229 0.70 11.94 -5.66
N SER A 230 0.85 12.83 -6.65
CA SER A 230 0.99 12.43 -8.05
C SER A 230 2.24 11.57 -8.31
N VAL A 231 3.33 11.72 -7.57
CA VAL A 231 4.58 10.95 -7.76
C VAL A 231 4.37 9.47 -7.42
N ALA A 232 3.79 9.18 -6.25
CA ALA A 232 3.53 7.80 -5.82
C ALA A 232 2.52 7.10 -6.73
N VAL A 233 1.45 7.80 -7.12
CA VAL A 233 0.42 7.29 -8.04
C VAL A 233 0.98 7.06 -9.45
N ARG A 234 1.82 7.97 -9.96
CA ARG A 234 2.52 7.80 -11.25
C ARG A 234 3.46 6.60 -11.23
N LYS A 235 4.20 6.38 -10.13
CA LYS A 235 5.04 5.18 -9.97
C LYS A 235 4.22 3.90 -10.06
N LYS A 236 3.07 3.85 -9.39
CA LYS A 236 2.12 2.72 -9.44
C LYS A 236 1.58 2.49 -10.87
N ALA A 237 1.15 3.55 -11.55
CA ALA A 237 0.69 3.49 -12.94
C ALA A 237 1.80 3.04 -13.90
N ALA A 238 3.03 3.51 -13.71
CA ALA A 238 4.17 3.10 -14.52
C ALA A 238 4.45 1.59 -14.38
N LYS A 239 4.36 1.04 -13.15
CA LYS A 239 4.46 -0.42 -12.92
C LYS A 239 3.38 -1.20 -13.69
N ALA A 240 2.14 -0.71 -13.71
CA ALA A 240 1.08 -1.31 -14.54
C ALA A 240 1.37 -1.21 -16.04
N CYS A 241 1.86 -0.06 -16.52
CA CYS A 241 2.25 0.11 -17.93
C CYS A 241 3.37 -0.86 -18.32
N ILE A 242 4.39 -1.03 -17.47
CA ILE A 242 5.47 -2.00 -17.66
C ILE A 242 4.92 -3.43 -17.76
N ALA A 243 3.97 -3.81 -16.89
CA ALA A 243 3.35 -5.13 -16.93
C ALA A 243 2.57 -5.39 -18.23
N LEU A 244 2.01 -4.34 -18.84
CA LEU A 244 1.33 -4.40 -20.14
C LEU A 244 2.25 -4.19 -21.35
N GLY A 245 3.56 -4.03 -21.15
CA GLY A 245 4.51 -3.72 -22.23
C GLY A 245 4.38 -2.30 -22.82
N LYS A 246 3.66 -1.40 -22.15
CA LYS A 246 3.46 0.00 -22.56
C LYS A 246 4.61 0.89 -22.09
N PHE A 247 5.81 0.64 -22.61
CA PHE A 247 7.04 1.27 -22.10
C PHE A 247 7.12 2.78 -22.30
N ASP A 248 6.61 3.32 -23.41
CA ASP A 248 6.59 4.78 -23.63
C ASP A 248 5.64 5.50 -22.66
N GLU A 249 4.45 4.94 -22.42
CA GLU A 249 3.54 5.48 -21.40
C GLU A 249 4.15 5.40 -20.00
N ALA A 250 4.86 4.29 -19.68
CA ALA A 250 5.57 4.15 -18.42
C ALA A 250 6.66 5.21 -18.26
N PHE A 251 7.44 5.47 -19.31
CA PHE A 251 8.49 6.49 -19.30
C PHE A 251 7.95 7.87 -18.99
N GLU A 252 6.87 8.30 -19.67
CA GLU A 252 6.29 9.63 -19.43
C GLU A 252 5.77 9.80 -18.00
N LEU A 253 5.16 8.75 -17.43
CA LEU A 253 4.73 8.76 -16.03
C LEU A 253 5.92 8.91 -15.07
N LEU A 254 7.02 8.18 -15.31
CA LEU A 254 8.22 8.23 -14.48
C LEU A 254 8.98 9.54 -14.63
N ARG A 255 9.09 10.07 -15.85
CA ARG A 255 9.72 11.37 -16.15
C ARG A 255 9.05 12.49 -15.37
N ILE A 256 7.71 12.52 -15.37
CA ILE A 256 6.95 13.50 -14.58
C ILE A 256 7.18 13.21 -13.09
N ALA A 257 7.10 11.97 -12.63
CA ALA A 257 7.34 11.63 -11.22
C ALA A 257 8.71 12.13 -10.71
N PHE A 258 9.76 12.02 -11.54
CA PHE A 258 11.12 12.45 -11.21
C PHE A 258 11.26 13.97 -11.06
N GLN A 259 10.44 14.77 -11.75
CA GLN A 259 10.48 16.24 -11.65
C GLN A 259 9.99 16.78 -10.31
N TYR A 260 9.15 16.02 -9.60
CA TYR A 260 8.47 16.47 -8.39
C TYR A 260 8.80 15.64 -7.14
N ILE A 261 9.73 14.69 -7.27
CA ILE A 261 10.19 13.89 -6.13
C ILE A 261 10.95 14.76 -5.13
N ASP A 262 10.78 14.47 -3.83
CA ASP A 262 11.60 15.09 -2.80
C ASP A 262 13.07 14.72 -3.03
N PRO A 263 13.99 15.69 -3.18
CA PRO A 263 15.41 15.40 -3.45
C PRO A 263 16.09 14.65 -2.30
N ASN A 264 15.49 14.60 -1.10
CA ASN A 264 16.02 13.86 0.05
C ASN A 264 15.43 12.43 0.16
N ALA A 265 14.44 12.07 -0.67
CA ALA A 265 13.78 10.76 -0.66
C ALA A 265 14.63 9.70 -1.39
N ASN A 266 15.80 9.37 -0.83
CA ASN A 266 16.80 8.52 -1.48
C ASN A 266 16.27 7.14 -1.91
N ALA A 267 15.38 6.52 -1.11
CA ALA A 267 14.83 5.22 -1.45
C ALA A 267 13.88 5.30 -2.65
N GLU A 268 13.04 6.33 -2.69
CA GLU A 268 12.08 6.60 -3.75
C GLU A 268 12.78 7.02 -5.05
N ILE A 269 13.83 7.84 -4.96
CA ILE A 269 14.66 8.24 -6.10
C ILE A 269 15.29 7.00 -6.73
N ARG A 270 15.92 6.14 -5.91
CA ARG A 270 16.50 4.88 -6.37
C ARG A 270 15.46 3.99 -7.05
N ASP A 271 14.27 3.84 -6.46
CA ASP A 271 13.18 3.06 -7.06
C ASP A 271 12.79 3.60 -8.45
N LEU A 272 12.68 4.93 -8.60
CA LEU A 272 12.39 5.55 -9.89
C LEU A 272 13.51 5.30 -10.90
N LEU A 273 14.78 5.46 -10.50
CA LEU A 273 15.94 5.18 -11.35
C LEU A 273 15.95 3.73 -11.85
N SER A 274 15.65 2.76 -10.97
CA SER A 274 15.54 1.34 -11.36
C SER A 274 14.39 1.08 -12.34
N LEU A 275 13.24 1.72 -12.16
CA LEU A 275 12.11 1.60 -13.09
C LEU A 275 12.44 2.24 -14.45
N VAL A 276 13.07 3.41 -14.46
CA VAL A 276 13.50 4.08 -15.71
C VAL A 276 14.54 3.23 -16.43
N CYS A 277 15.53 2.68 -15.72
CA CYS A 277 16.51 1.74 -16.29
C CYS A 277 15.84 0.57 -17.03
N LYS A 278 14.86 -0.09 -16.38
CA LYS A 278 14.07 -1.16 -17.00
C LYS A 278 13.30 -0.68 -18.24
N VAL A 279 12.64 0.47 -18.16
CA VAL A 279 11.86 1.03 -19.26
C VAL A 279 12.75 1.37 -20.45
N GLU A 280 13.86 2.07 -20.23
CA GLU A 280 14.81 2.46 -21.28
C GLU A 280 15.44 1.24 -21.99
N TYR A 281 15.74 0.17 -21.25
CA TYR A 281 16.19 -1.08 -21.84
C TYR A 281 15.17 -1.62 -22.86
N HIS A 282 13.90 -1.68 -22.46
CA HIS A 282 12.84 -2.17 -23.35
C HIS A 282 12.51 -1.21 -24.50
N ARG A 283 12.80 0.08 -24.36
CA ARG A 283 12.73 1.08 -25.44
C ARG A 283 13.93 1.03 -26.39
N GLY A 284 14.96 0.24 -26.09
CA GLY A 284 16.18 0.11 -26.90
C GLY A 284 17.26 1.15 -26.60
N ASN A 285 17.06 2.01 -25.60
CA ASN A 285 17.98 3.08 -25.22
C ASN A 285 19.02 2.58 -24.20
N PHE A 286 19.86 1.64 -24.61
CA PHE A 286 20.74 0.88 -23.71
C PHE A 286 21.75 1.75 -22.96
N ALA A 287 22.33 2.78 -23.60
CA ALA A 287 23.26 3.69 -22.94
C ALA A 287 22.59 4.46 -21.79
N THR A 288 21.41 5.01 -22.04
CA THR A 288 20.59 5.71 -21.05
C THR A 288 20.13 4.76 -19.94
N ALA A 289 19.78 3.52 -20.26
CA ALA A 289 19.45 2.50 -19.26
C ALA A 289 20.64 2.22 -18.31
N VAL A 290 21.87 2.15 -18.84
CA VAL A 290 23.09 2.00 -18.04
C VAL A 290 23.31 3.19 -17.12
N GLU A 291 23.13 4.42 -17.60
CA GLU A 291 23.29 5.64 -16.79
C GLU A 291 22.37 5.61 -15.56
N TYR A 292 21.05 5.49 -15.78
CA TYR A 292 20.08 5.47 -14.68
C TYR A 292 20.28 4.28 -13.74
N GLY A 293 20.55 3.09 -14.28
CA GLY A 293 20.76 1.90 -13.46
C GLY A 293 22.05 1.95 -12.65
N SER A 294 23.13 2.53 -13.19
CA SER A 294 24.38 2.71 -12.45
C SER A 294 24.20 3.67 -11.27
N SER A 295 23.48 4.78 -11.48
CA SER A 295 23.12 5.68 -10.37
C SER A 295 22.29 4.97 -9.30
N ALA A 296 21.34 4.09 -9.66
CA ALA A 296 20.59 3.32 -8.68
C ALA A 296 21.48 2.36 -7.87
N ILE A 297 22.44 1.68 -8.52
CA ILE A 297 23.41 0.79 -7.86
C ILE A 297 24.31 1.57 -6.89
N GLU A 298 24.79 2.75 -7.30
CA GLU A 298 25.62 3.62 -6.45
C GLU A 298 24.89 4.04 -5.17
N MET A 299 23.60 4.36 -5.26
CA MET A 299 22.77 4.70 -4.11
C MET A 299 22.60 3.53 -3.15
N ASN A 300 22.38 2.32 -3.67
CA ASN A 300 22.31 1.11 -2.88
C ASN A 300 22.57 -0.12 -3.77
N ARG A 301 23.71 -0.78 -3.59
CA ARG A 301 24.07 -1.96 -4.38
C ARG A 301 23.53 -3.29 -3.87
N HIS A 302 22.73 -3.25 -2.80
CA HIS A 302 22.29 -4.44 -2.07
C HIS A 302 20.80 -4.77 -2.22
N PHE A 303 20.06 -4.06 -3.08
CA PHE A 303 18.66 -4.39 -3.38
C PHE A 303 18.55 -5.42 -4.51
N GLU A 304 17.52 -6.25 -4.43
CA GLU A 304 17.23 -7.32 -5.39
C GLU A 304 17.02 -6.78 -6.81
N GLY A 305 17.62 -7.43 -7.80
CA GLY A 305 17.50 -7.09 -9.23
C GLY A 305 18.21 -5.80 -9.66
N CYS A 306 19.02 -5.19 -8.80
CA CYS A 306 19.63 -3.89 -9.09
C CYS A 306 20.61 -3.89 -10.27
N TYR A 307 21.20 -5.04 -10.59
CA TYR A 307 22.15 -5.17 -11.69
C TYR A 307 21.53 -5.64 -13.00
N ASP A 308 20.33 -6.25 -12.98
CA ASP A 308 19.78 -7.04 -14.09
C ASP A 308 19.75 -6.25 -15.41
N TYR A 309 19.09 -5.09 -15.41
CA TYR A 309 18.93 -4.28 -16.62
C TYR A 309 20.19 -3.51 -17.02
N VAL A 310 21.12 -3.27 -16.09
CA VAL A 310 22.44 -2.70 -16.42
C VAL A 310 23.29 -3.73 -17.15
N ILE A 311 23.33 -4.97 -16.65
CA ILE A 311 24.02 -6.10 -17.27
C ILE A 311 23.44 -6.37 -18.66
N LEU A 312 22.11 -6.46 -18.77
CA LEU A 312 21.44 -6.68 -20.05
C LEU A 312 21.71 -5.55 -21.05
N SER A 313 21.74 -4.29 -20.59
CA SER A 313 22.04 -3.15 -21.46
C SER A 313 23.50 -3.16 -21.92
N GLN A 314 24.45 -3.44 -21.03
CA GLN A 314 25.87 -3.56 -21.40
C GLN A 314 26.12 -4.70 -22.39
N LEU A 315 25.41 -5.83 -22.21
CA LEU A 315 25.45 -6.94 -23.17
C LEU A 315 24.98 -6.51 -24.56
N LYS A 316 23.90 -5.71 -24.65
CA LYS A 316 23.40 -5.16 -25.92
C LYS A 316 24.35 -4.14 -26.55
N LEU A 317 25.11 -3.41 -25.75
CA LEU A 317 26.16 -2.50 -26.21
C LEU A 317 27.44 -3.22 -26.64
N GLY A 318 27.59 -4.50 -26.31
CA GLY A 318 28.75 -5.31 -26.67
C GLY A 318 29.97 -5.13 -25.74
N ASP A 319 29.83 -4.44 -24.60
CA ASP A 319 30.92 -4.26 -23.63
C ASP A 319 31.07 -5.49 -22.72
N LYS A 320 31.68 -6.54 -23.26
CA LYS A 320 31.89 -7.81 -22.54
C LYS A 320 32.68 -7.63 -21.24
N ALA A 321 33.67 -6.74 -21.23
CA ALA A 321 34.50 -6.50 -20.05
C ALA A 321 33.67 -5.92 -18.90
N GLN A 322 32.79 -4.97 -19.20
CA GLN A 322 31.90 -4.38 -18.21
C GLN A 322 30.81 -5.37 -17.77
N VAL A 323 30.29 -6.23 -18.67
CA VAL A 323 29.38 -7.32 -18.31
C VAL A 323 30.01 -8.26 -17.30
N GLU A 324 31.22 -8.75 -17.54
CA GLU A 324 31.91 -9.64 -16.60
C GLU A 324 32.13 -9.01 -15.22
N LYS A 325 32.47 -7.71 -15.20
CA LYS A 325 32.64 -6.95 -13.97
C LYS A 325 31.33 -6.86 -13.18
N LEU A 326 30.23 -6.49 -13.84
CA LEU A 326 28.92 -6.34 -13.21
C LEU A 326 28.37 -7.68 -12.72
N VAL A 327 28.58 -8.77 -13.46
CA VAL A 327 28.22 -10.14 -13.04
C VAL A 327 28.93 -10.53 -11.73
N LYS A 328 30.22 -10.22 -11.60
CA LYS A 328 30.96 -10.47 -10.34
C LYS A 328 30.38 -9.62 -9.19
N GLN A 329 30.04 -8.37 -9.46
CA GLN A 329 29.46 -7.46 -8.46
C GLN A 329 28.07 -7.90 -8.01
N SER A 330 27.19 -8.31 -8.93
CA SER A 330 25.83 -8.75 -8.59
C SER A 330 25.85 -9.98 -7.67
N ARG A 331 26.66 -11.00 -8.01
CA ARG A 331 26.84 -12.20 -7.17
C ARG A 331 27.40 -11.91 -5.78
N THR A 332 28.15 -10.82 -5.64
CA THR A 332 28.78 -10.42 -4.37
C THR A 332 27.85 -9.57 -3.51
N TYR A 333 27.15 -8.62 -4.12
CA TYR A 333 26.49 -7.54 -3.40
C TYR A 333 24.98 -7.61 -3.41
N GLU A 334 24.35 -8.27 -4.37
CA GLU A 334 22.89 -8.22 -4.51
C GLU A 334 22.18 -9.10 -3.48
N THR A 335 21.61 -8.47 -2.45
CA THR A 335 20.86 -9.09 -1.35
C THR A 335 21.48 -10.44 -0.90
N PRO A 336 22.78 -10.49 -0.52
CA PRO A 336 23.54 -11.72 -0.36
C PRO A 336 23.10 -12.58 0.82
N TRP A 337 22.28 -12.02 1.70
CA TRP A 337 21.67 -12.69 2.85
C TRP A 337 20.39 -13.45 2.50
N ASP A 338 19.83 -13.28 1.30
CA ASP A 338 18.64 -14.01 0.84
C ASP A 338 19.06 -15.21 -0.04
N PRO A 339 18.86 -16.47 0.44
CA PRO A 339 19.23 -17.66 -0.32
C PRO A 339 18.47 -17.82 -1.64
N GLU A 340 17.22 -17.36 -1.74
CA GLU A 340 16.44 -17.47 -2.98
C GLU A 340 16.92 -16.43 -4.00
N ASN A 341 17.21 -15.19 -3.55
CA ASN A 341 17.83 -14.21 -4.44
C ASN A 341 19.20 -14.67 -4.93
N LYS A 342 20.01 -15.30 -4.06
CA LYS A 342 21.31 -15.83 -4.47
C LYS A 342 21.19 -16.87 -5.60
N LYS A 343 20.22 -17.79 -5.50
CA LYS A 343 19.94 -18.76 -6.57
C LYS A 343 19.50 -18.07 -7.86
N ARG A 344 18.62 -17.07 -7.76
CA ARG A 344 18.15 -16.24 -8.89
C ARG A 344 19.33 -15.57 -9.61
N VAL A 345 20.21 -14.90 -8.86
CA VAL A 345 21.38 -14.20 -9.39
C VAL A 345 22.39 -15.19 -10.00
N ASP A 346 22.65 -16.33 -9.36
CA ASP A 346 23.54 -17.36 -9.92
C ASP A 346 23.00 -17.95 -11.24
N ALA A 347 21.68 -18.21 -11.33
CA ALA A 347 21.05 -18.67 -12.58
C ALA A 347 21.12 -17.59 -13.68
N PHE A 348 20.68 -16.37 -13.37
CA PHE A 348 20.71 -15.24 -14.30
C PHE A 348 22.12 -14.98 -14.84
N THR A 349 23.12 -14.91 -13.96
CA THR A 349 24.51 -14.62 -14.37
C THR A 349 25.13 -15.75 -15.19
N LYS A 350 24.75 -17.01 -14.95
CA LYS A 350 25.17 -18.14 -15.78
C LYS A 350 24.66 -17.99 -17.22
N ASP A 351 23.40 -17.59 -17.40
CA ASP A 351 22.80 -17.38 -18.72
C ASP A 351 23.41 -16.18 -19.46
N ILE A 352 23.79 -15.13 -18.73
CA ILE A 352 24.51 -13.98 -19.30
C ILE A 352 25.91 -14.38 -19.75
N LEU A 353 26.66 -15.11 -18.92
CA LEU A 353 28.02 -15.53 -19.26
C LEU A 353 28.07 -16.49 -20.46
N ALA A 354 26.98 -17.21 -20.76
CA ALA A 354 26.88 -18.05 -21.94
C ALA A 354 26.70 -17.26 -23.26
N GLN A 355 26.38 -15.96 -23.19
CA GLN A 355 26.14 -15.09 -24.35
C GLN A 355 27.35 -14.23 -24.74
N ILE A 356 28.38 -14.15 -23.89
CA ILE A 356 29.62 -13.40 -24.14
C ILE A 356 30.78 -14.35 -24.43
#